data_AF-A0A093UXX3-F1
#
_entry.id   AF-A0A093UXX3-F1
#
_cell.length_a   1.000
_cell.length_b   1.000
_cell.length_c   1.000
_cell.angle_alpha   90.00
_cell.angle_beta   90.00
_cell.angle_gamma   90.00
#
_symmetry.space_group_name_H-M   'P 1'
#
loop_
_entity.id
_entity.type
_entity.pdbx_description
1 polymer ?
#
loop_
_entity_poly.entity_id
_entity_poly.type
_entity_poly.pdbx_seq_one_letter_code
_entity_poly.pdbx_strand_id
1 'polypeptide(L)'
;MKTEDVCSSLGTRSSQAKMLLEIQYMFSRAPVHRIPLIKDHIPNAMQTSQLWRTERVGLEPTTNCLTMMIPQDENADISITMWVGQQAGMELLKVLELQPTWSSSLGHLSP
;
A
#
# COMPACT_ATOMS: atom_id res chain seq x y z
N MET A 1 44.81 -29.04 12.99
CA MET A 1 45.71 -28.18 12.18
C MET A 1 44.87 -27.61 11.04
N LYS A 2 44.93 -26.29 10.85
CA LYS A 2 44.37 -25.42 9.79
C LYS A 2 44.59 -26.01 8.35
N THR A 3 43.86 -25.69 7.27
CA THR A 3 43.23 -24.42 6.79
C THR A 3 42.39 -24.69 5.50
N GLU A 4 41.37 -23.85 5.22
CA GLU A 4 40.92 -23.23 3.91
C GLU A 4 40.67 -24.13 2.66
N ASP A 5 39.69 -23.93 1.75
CA ASP A 5 39.23 -22.70 1.08
C ASP A 5 37.90 -22.87 0.26
N VAL A 6 37.15 -21.75 0.17
CA VAL A 6 36.42 -21.16 -1.00
C VAL A 6 35.25 -21.87 -1.72
N CYS A 7 34.06 -21.28 -1.51
CA CYS A 7 33.07 -20.76 -2.48
C CYS A 7 32.67 -21.61 -3.70
N SER A 8 31.37 -21.94 -3.82
CA SER A 8 30.58 -21.87 -5.07
C SER A 8 29.13 -22.33 -4.85
N SER A 9 28.19 -21.39 -4.82
CA SER A 9 27.05 -21.34 -5.76
C SER A 9 26.00 -20.37 -5.27
N LEU A 10 25.85 -19.30 -6.07
CA LEU A 10 24.73 -18.39 -6.00
C LEU A 10 23.41 -19.14 -6.21
N GLY A 11 22.47 -18.91 -5.30
CA GLY A 11 21.07 -19.28 -5.44
C GLY A 11 20.20 -18.11 -5.01
N THR A 12 20.25 -17.03 -5.78
CA THR A 12 19.46 -15.80 -5.60
C THR A 12 17.97 -16.11 -5.74
N ARG A 13 17.29 -16.45 -4.65
CA ARG A 13 15.81 -16.50 -4.56
C ARG A 13 15.33 -16.06 -3.18
N SER A 14 15.31 -14.75 -2.93
CA SER A 14 14.41 -14.15 -1.91
C SER A 14 14.32 -12.62 -1.94
N SER A 15 14.95 -11.92 -2.89
CA SER A 15 15.00 -10.44 -2.93
C SER A 15 13.66 -9.73 -3.20
N GLN A 16 12.50 -10.40 -3.11
CA GLN A 16 11.19 -9.77 -3.34
C GLN A 16 10.19 -9.91 -2.18
N ALA A 17 10.63 -10.33 -0.98
CA ALA A 17 9.72 -10.54 0.15
C ALA A 17 10.13 -9.81 1.43
N LYS A 18 10.58 -8.55 1.32
CA LYS A 18 10.82 -7.73 2.52
C LYS A 18 10.66 -6.23 2.31
N MET A 19 9.55 -5.86 1.69
CA MET A 19 8.87 -4.62 2.07
C MET A 19 7.56 -5.04 2.73
N LEU A 20 7.68 -5.68 3.91
CA LEU A 20 6.57 -5.66 4.85
C LEU A 20 6.36 -4.18 5.14
N LEU A 21 5.38 -3.55 4.48
CA LEU A 21 4.71 -2.42 5.09
C LEU A 21 4.28 -2.97 6.44
N GLU A 22 4.97 -2.56 7.51
CA GLU A 22 4.45 -2.73 8.84
C GLU A 22 3.19 -1.85 8.88
N ILE A 23 2.07 -2.41 8.40
CA ILE A 23 0.78 -1.75 8.44
C ILE A 23 0.57 -1.49 9.92
N GLN A 24 0.46 -0.21 10.28
CA GLN A 24 0.23 0.16 11.67
C GLN A 24 -1.28 0.17 11.96
N TYR A 25 -2.07 0.58 10.97
CA TYR A 25 -3.51 0.72 11.08
C TYR A 25 -4.19 0.34 9.77
N MET A 26 -5.36 -0.30 9.88
CA MET A 26 -6.24 -0.57 8.75
C MET A 26 -7.59 0.09 9.01
N PHE A 27 -8.14 0.76 7.99
CA PHE A 27 -9.44 1.41 8.05
C PHE A 27 -10.36 0.85 6.96
N SER A 28 -11.62 0.58 7.29
CA SER A 28 -12.63 0.08 6.34
C SER A 28 -14.05 0.50 6.78
N ARG A 29 -15.10 -0.13 6.21
CA ARG A 29 -16.51 0.09 6.60
C ARG A 29 -17.03 1.52 6.36
N ALA A 30 -16.72 2.10 5.21
CA ALA A 30 -17.29 3.39 4.81
C ALA A 30 -18.83 3.33 4.74
N PRO A 31 -19.56 4.36 5.20
CA PRO A 31 -20.99 4.48 4.94
C PRO A 31 -21.27 4.60 3.44
N VAL A 32 -22.30 3.89 2.94
CA VAL A 32 -22.63 3.84 1.50
C VAL A 32 -22.82 5.24 0.90
N HIS A 33 -23.45 6.16 1.64
CA HIS A 33 -23.70 7.52 1.17
C HIS A 33 -22.43 8.39 1.03
N ARG A 34 -21.29 7.95 1.58
CA ARG A 34 -19.99 8.62 1.43
C ARG A 34 -19.21 8.18 0.21
N ILE A 35 -19.51 7.00 -0.36
CA ILE A 35 -18.79 6.45 -1.52
C ILE A 35 -18.73 7.43 -2.71
N PRO A 36 -19.78 8.18 -3.06
CA PRO A 36 -19.72 9.14 -4.17
C PRO A 36 -18.68 10.25 -3.99
N LEU A 37 -18.26 10.57 -2.76
CA LEU A 37 -17.28 11.63 -2.46
C LEU A 37 -15.85 11.25 -2.88
N ILE A 38 -15.59 9.95 -3.07
CA ILE A 38 -14.28 9.41 -3.43
C ILE A 38 -13.73 10.04 -4.72
N LYS A 39 -14.61 10.22 -5.73
CA LYS A 39 -14.24 10.67 -7.08
C LYS A 39 -13.56 12.05 -7.07
N ASP A 40 -13.98 12.93 -6.17
CA ASP A 40 -13.56 14.33 -6.14
C ASP A 40 -12.23 14.51 -5.38
N HIS A 41 -11.76 13.46 -4.69
CA HIS A 41 -10.61 13.56 -3.79
C HIS A 41 -9.42 12.69 -4.21
N ILE A 42 -9.67 11.54 -4.86
CA ILE A 42 -8.60 10.62 -5.29
C ILE A 42 -7.53 11.30 -6.16
N PRO A 43 -7.88 12.03 -7.26
CA PRO A 43 -6.84 12.54 -8.17
C PRO A 43 -5.86 13.48 -7.48
N ASN A 44 -6.39 14.41 -6.67
CA ASN A 44 -5.56 15.33 -5.90
C ASN A 44 -4.73 14.59 -4.84
N ALA A 45 -5.35 13.66 -4.10
CA ALA A 45 -4.65 12.89 -3.07
C ALA A 45 -3.47 12.08 -3.64
N MET A 46 -3.62 11.46 -4.82
CA MET A 46 -2.52 10.75 -5.51
C MET A 46 -1.40 11.70 -5.92
N GLN A 47 -1.73 12.88 -6.45
CA GLN A 47 -0.72 13.87 -6.86
C GLN A 47 0.14 14.40 -5.70
N THR A 48 -0.36 14.30 -4.46
CA THR A 48 0.41 14.66 -3.25
C THR A 48 1.36 13.55 -2.77
N SER A 49 1.33 12.37 -3.38
CA SER A 49 2.20 11.24 -3.04
C SER A 49 3.67 11.54 -3.32
N GLN A 50 4.56 11.02 -2.47
CA GLN A 50 6.00 11.08 -2.74
C GLN A 50 6.36 10.29 -4.00
N LEU A 51 5.69 9.15 -4.24
CA LEU A 51 5.90 8.34 -5.43
C LEU A 51 5.55 9.14 -6.70
N TRP A 52 4.38 9.79 -6.71
CA TRP A 52 3.95 10.65 -7.82
C TRP A 52 5.00 11.72 -8.14
N ARG A 53 5.48 12.43 -7.10
CA ARG A 53 6.48 13.49 -7.27
C ARG A 53 7.78 12.95 -7.86
N THR A 54 8.28 11.83 -7.35
CA THR A 54 9.49 11.18 -7.87
C THR A 54 9.32 10.79 -9.34
N GLU A 55 8.18 10.22 -9.72
CA GLU A 55 7.87 9.86 -11.10
C GLU A 55 7.80 11.09 -12.01
N ARG A 56 7.23 12.22 -11.55
CA ARG A 56 7.21 13.47 -12.34
C ARG A 56 8.60 14.07 -12.51
N VAL A 57 9.45 14.02 -11.48
CA VAL A 57 10.86 14.46 -11.59
C VAL A 57 11.64 13.59 -12.58
N GLY A 58 11.35 12.28 -12.59
CA GLY A 58 11.89 11.34 -13.58
C GLY A 58 11.28 11.44 -14.97
N LEU A 59 10.33 12.36 -15.20
CA LEU A 59 9.58 12.52 -16.46
C LEU A 59 8.83 11.25 -16.91
N GLU A 60 8.42 10.42 -15.96
CA GLU A 60 7.67 9.20 -16.26
C GLU A 60 6.27 9.55 -16.78
N PRO A 61 5.86 9.01 -17.95
CA PRO A 61 4.55 9.29 -18.53
C PRO A 61 3.42 8.59 -17.77
N THR A 62 3.73 7.52 -17.03
CA THR A 62 2.81 6.68 -16.27
C THR A 62 3.02 6.83 -14.76
N THR A 63 2.10 6.31 -13.94
CA THR A 63 2.25 6.31 -12.48
C THR A 63 1.95 4.95 -11.89
N ASN A 64 2.73 4.57 -10.88
CA ASN A 64 2.45 3.42 -10.03
C ASN A 64 1.63 3.80 -8.78
N CYS A 65 1.18 5.06 -8.65
CA CYS A 65 0.28 5.46 -7.58
C CYS A 65 -1.09 4.78 -7.63
N LEU A 66 -1.46 4.16 -8.75
CA LEU A 66 -2.67 3.36 -8.91
C LEU A 66 -2.27 1.97 -9.43
N THR A 67 -2.67 0.92 -8.72
CA THR A 67 -2.41 -0.47 -9.11
C THR A 67 -3.71 -1.26 -9.01
N MET A 68 -3.98 -2.09 -10.01
CA MET A 68 -5.10 -3.02 -10.00
C MET A 68 -4.55 -4.45 -9.96
N MET A 69 -5.06 -5.27 -9.05
CA MET A 69 -4.69 -6.67 -8.90
C MET A 69 -5.91 -7.52 -9.25
N ILE A 70 -5.80 -8.25 -10.36
CA ILE A 70 -6.85 -9.13 -10.86
C ILE A 70 -6.54 -10.54 -10.38
N PRO A 71 -7.41 -11.18 -9.59
CA PRO A 71 -7.23 -12.56 -9.18
C PRO A 71 -7.40 -13.51 -10.37
N GLN A 72 -6.80 -14.70 -10.29
CA GLN A 72 -7.00 -15.75 -11.30
C GLN A 72 -8.40 -16.37 -11.21
N ASP A 73 -9.00 -16.40 -10.01
CA ASP A 73 -10.40 -16.80 -9.84
C ASP A 73 -11.32 -15.74 -10.43
N GLU A 74 -12.03 -16.10 -11.50
CA GLU A 74 -12.95 -15.20 -12.22
C GLU A 74 -14.16 -14.76 -11.38
N ASN A 75 -14.41 -15.42 -10.25
CA ASN A 75 -15.50 -15.06 -9.32
C ASN A 75 -15.04 -14.14 -8.19
N ALA A 76 -13.74 -13.88 -8.06
CA ALA A 76 -13.19 -13.05 -7.00
C ALA A 76 -13.16 -11.57 -7.39
N ASP A 77 -13.29 -10.70 -6.39
CA ASP A 77 -13.23 -9.26 -6.60
C ASP A 77 -11.82 -8.77 -6.98
N ILE A 78 -11.75 -7.77 -7.85
CA ILE A 78 -10.51 -7.05 -8.18
C ILE A 78 -10.14 -6.12 -7.03
N SER A 79 -8.86 -6.14 -6.64
CA SER A 79 -8.33 -5.20 -5.66
C SER A 79 -7.69 -3.99 -6.32
N ILE A 80 -7.99 -2.79 -5.82
CA ILE A 80 -7.37 -1.54 -6.25
C ILE A 80 -6.55 -0.98 -5.08
N THR A 81 -5.28 -0.69 -5.34
CA THR A 81 -4.37 -0.05 -4.38
C THR A 81 -4.03 1.35 -4.88
N MET A 82 -4.13 2.35 -4.00
CA MET A 82 -3.80 3.74 -4.29
C MET A 82 -2.77 4.28 -3.29
N TRP A 83 -1.71 4.87 -3.82
CA TRP A 83 -0.70 5.58 -3.03
C TRP A 83 -0.99 7.07 -3.06
N VAL A 84 -1.34 7.61 -1.89
CA VAL A 84 -1.64 9.03 -1.70
C VAL A 84 -0.65 9.66 -0.73
N GLY A 85 -0.53 10.98 -0.76
CA GLY A 85 0.24 11.69 0.27
C GLY A 85 -0.37 11.47 1.66
N GLN A 86 0.46 11.39 2.69
CA GLN A 86 0.02 11.03 4.05
C GLN A 86 -1.12 11.93 4.56
N GLN A 87 -0.97 13.26 4.45
CA GLN A 87 -1.98 14.21 4.91
C GLN A 87 -3.30 14.06 4.14
N ALA A 88 -3.24 14.01 2.80
CA ALA A 88 -4.42 13.84 1.97
C ALA A 88 -5.11 12.48 2.22
N GLY A 89 -4.34 11.43 2.51
CA GLY A 89 -4.86 10.13 2.96
C GLY A 89 -5.62 10.23 4.28
N MET A 90 -5.09 10.94 5.27
CA MET A 90 -5.80 11.17 6.54
C MET A 90 -7.07 12.01 6.36
N GLU A 91 -7.10 12.94 5.42
CA GLU A 91 -8.30 13.70 5.05
C GLU A 91 -9.34 12.80 4.37
N LEU A 92 -8.92 11.91 3.46
CA LEU A 92 -9.79 10.90 2.85
C LEU A 92 -10.43 10.00 3.91
N LEU A 93 -9.68 9.55 4.92
CA LEU A 93 -10.24 8.76 6.04
C LEU A 93 -11.40 9.49 6.73
N LYS A 94 -11.25 10.80 6.95
CA LYS A 94 -12.28 11.65 7.58
C LYS A 94 -13.48 11.86 6.68
N VAL A 95 -13.27 12.21 5.41
CA VAL A 95 -14.36 12.45 4.45
C VAL A 95 -15.19 11.20 4.20
N LEU A 96 -14.52 10.04 4.14
CA LEU A 96 -15.17 8.75 3.90
C LEU A 96 -15.68 8.09 5.17
N GLU A 97 -15.42 8.70 6.34
CA GLU A 97 -15.81 8.19 7.66
C GLU A 97 -15.40 6.73 7.86
N LEU A 98 -14.21 6.38 7.38
CA LEU A 98 -13.67 5.03 7.50
C LEU A 98 -13.32 4.72 8.97
N GLN A 99 -13.65 3.51 9.39
CA GLN A 99 -13.48 3.05 10.77
C GLN A 99 -12.19 2.23 10.90
N PRO A 100 -11.41 2.41 11.97
CA PRO A 100 -10.28 1.53 12.24
C PRO A 100 -10.80 0.11 12.47
N THR A 101 -10.25 -0.85 11.74
CA THR A 101 -10.61 -2.27 11.86
C THR A 101 -9.47 -3.14 12.36
N TRP A 102 -8.23 -2.62 12.36
CA TRP A 102 -7.08 -3.32 12.94
C TRP A 102 -5.96 -2.33 13.28
N SER A 103 -5.21 -2.60 14.36
CA SER A 103 -3.94 -1.92 14.67
C SER A 103 -2.86 -2.92 15.11
N SER A 104 -1.61 -2.63 14.78
CA SER A 104 -0.47 -3.46 15.19
C SER A 104 -0.23 -3.47 16.71
N SER A 105 -0.76 -2.48 17.44
CA SER A 105 -0.65 -2.35 18.90
C SER A 105 -1.68 -3.15 19.71
N LEU A 106 -2.79 -3.59 19.10
CA LEU A 106 -3.83 -4.38 19.77
C LEU A 106 -3.42 -5.84 20.02
N GLY A 107 -2.32 -6.31 19.42
CA GLY A 107 -1.81 -7.69 19.54
C GLY A 107 -1.08 -8.03 20.85
N HIS A 108 -0.86 -7.06 21.75
CA HIS A 108 -0.15 -7.29 23.03
C HIS A 108 -1.03 -7.26 24.28
N LEU A 109 -2.35 -7.11 24.13
CA LEU A 109 -3.28 -7.24 25.25
C LEU A 109 -4.18 -8.45 25.01
N SER A 110 -3.76 -9.57 25.58
CA SER A 110 -4.69 -10.60 26.07
C SER A 110 -4.34 -10.87 27.55
N PRO A 111 -5.34 -11.24 28.37
CA PRO A 111 -5.27 -11.22 29.84
C PRO A 111 -4.21 -12.14 30.45
#